data_AF-Q8YEV4-F1
#
_entry.id   AF-Q8YEV4-F1
#
_cell.length_a   1.000
_cell.length_b   1.000
_cell.length_c   1.000
_cell.angle_alpha   90.00
_cell.angle_beta   90.00
_cell.angle_gamma   90.00
#
_symmetry.space_group_name_H-M   'P 1'
#
loop_
_entity.id
_entity.type
_entity.pdbx_description
1 polymer ?
#
loop_
_entity_poly.entity_id
_entity_poly.type
_entity_poly.pdbx_seq_one_letter_code
_entity_poly.pdbx_strand_id
1 'polypeptide(L)' 'MPGHLPVPPHGTSGPGHVCFAASRAEIEGWRKHLEKHGIAIEADFDWPNGAHSIYFRDPSGNSLEIAEPKLWN' A
#
# COMPACT_ATOMS: atom_id res chain seq x y z
N MET A 1 -0.72 -10.62 -33.76
CA MET A 1 -0.61 -9.45 -32.86
C MET A 1 0.55 -9.69 -31.93
N PRO A 2 1.51 -8.77 -31.77
CA PRO A 2 2.44 -8.86 -30.66
C PRO A 2 1.64 -8.91 -29.34
N GLY A 3 2.07 -9.74 -28.38
CA GLY A 3 1.90 -9.42 -26.96
C GLY A 3 0.63 -9.87 -26.24
N HIS A 4 0.30 -11.17 -26.23
CA HIS A 4 -0.40 -11.70 -25.04
C HIS A 4 0.66 -12.27 -24.10
N LEU A 5 1.01 -11.50 -23.07
CA LEU A 5 1.73 -12.03 -21.92
C LEU A 5 0.81 -13.09 -21.26
N PRO A 6 1.35 -14.19 -20.70
CA PRO A 6 0.56 -15.30 -20.15
C PRO A 6 -0.17 -14.96 -18.84
N VAL A 7 -0.42 -13.68 -18.57
CA VAL A 7 -1.07 -13.19 -17.35
C VAL A 7 -2.55 -12.93 -17.61
N PRO A 8 -3.44 -13.21 -16.63
CA PRO A 8 -4.86 -12.92 -16.77
C PRO A 8 -5.11 -11.42 -17.06
N PRO A 9 -6.14 -11.10 -17.85
CA PRO A 9 -6.57 -9.72 -17.99
C PRO A 9 -7.04 -9.20 -16.62
N HIS A 10 -6.52 -8.05 -16.23
CA HIS A 10 -6.89 -7.34 -15.02
C HIS A 10 -7.28 -5.91 -15.40
N GLY A 11 -8.40 -5.40 -14.89
CA GLY A 11 -8.87 -4.07 -15.27
C GLY A 11 -9.91 -3.51 -14.32
N THR A 12 -9.70 -2.25 -13.94
CA THR A 12 -10.68 -1.36 -13.34
C THR A 12 -10.50 0.03 -13.96
N SER A 13 -11.45 0.94 -13.73
CA SER A 13 -11.31 2.35 -14.10
C SER A 13 -11.24 3.22 -12.84
N GLY A 14 -10.29 4.16 -12.81
CA GLY A 14 -10.02 5.01 -11.65
C GLY A 14 -9.06 4.38 -10.63
N PRO A 15 -8.75 5.10 -9.53
CA PRO A 15 -7.84 4.62 -8.49
C PRO A 15 -8.33 3.33 -7.81
N GLY A 16 -7.51 2.29 -7.84
CA GLY A 16 -7.67 1.07 -7.06
C GLY A 16 -7.08 1.19 -5.66
N HIS A 17 -7.18 0.10 -4.89
CA HIS A 17 -6.58 -0.03 -3.57
C HIS A 17 -5.92 -1.41 -3.41
N VAL A 18 -4.75 -1.44 -2.78
CA VAL A 18 -4.09 -2.66 -2.31
C VAL A 18 -3.44 -2.42 -0.96
N CYS A 19 -3.55 -3.39 -0.07
CA CYS A 19 -2.91 -3.36 1.24
C CYS A 19 -1.91 -4.51 1.37
N PHE A 20 -0.68 -4.19 1.78
CA PHE A 20 0.37 -5.15 2.10
C PHE A 20 0.41 -5.38 3.61
N ALA A 21 0.51 -6.63 4.04
CA ALA A 21 0.68 -6.97 5.44
C ALA A 21 2.16 -6.84 5.85
N ALA A 22 2.44 -6.18 6.97
CA ALA A 22 3.79 -6.03 7.53
C ALA A 22 3.74 -5.85 9.06
N SER A 23 4.82 -6.21 9.76
CA SER A 23 4.98 -5.86 11.17
C SER A 23 5.14 -4.36 11.37
N ARG A 24 4.91 -3.85 12.59
CA ARG A 24 5.10 -2.42 12.89
C ARG A 24 6.54 -1.93 12.62
N ALA A 25 7.54 -2.78 12.85
CA ALA A 25 8.93 -2.45 12.55
C ALA A 25 9.17 -2.32 11.03
N GLU A 26 8.56 -3.20 10.23
CA GLU A 26 8.62 -3.12 8.77
C GLU A 26 7.87 -1.91 8.23
N ILE A 27 6.70 -1.55 8.80
CA ILE A 27 5.97 -0.32 8.43
C ILE A 27 6.85 0.91 8.62
N GLU A 28 7.55 1.00 9.76
CA GLU A 28 8.48 2.11 10.03
C GLU A 28 9.68 2.11 9.06
N GLY A 29 10.17 0.93 8.67
CA GLY A 29 11.18 0.79 7.62
C GLY A 29 10.69 1.31 6.26
N TRP A 30 9.45 0.98 5.90
CA TRP A 30 8.82 1.43 4.67
C TRP A 30 8.56 2.94 4.66
N ARG A 31 8.06 3.52 5.76
CA ARG A 31 7.92 4.97 5.89
C ARG A 31 9.23 5.68 5.55
N LYS A 32 10.32 5.32 6.22
CA LYS A 32 11.65 5.90 5.98
C LYS A 32 12.11 5.72 4.54
N HIS A 33 11.85 4.54 3.96
CA HIS A 33 12.18 4.27 2.58
C HIS A 33 11.40 5.16 1.61
N LEU A 34 10.10 5.33 1.81
CA LEU A 34 9.22 6.17 0.98
C LEU A 34 9.60 7.65 1.08
N GLU A 35 9.78 8.15 2.31
CA GLU A 35 10.21 9.53 2.56
C GLU A 35 11.56 9.84 1.93
N LYS A 36 12.53 8.91 2.01
CA LYS A 36 13.84 9.04 1.35
C LYS A 36 13.73 9.22 -0.16
N HIS A 37 12.69 8.66 -0.78
CA HIS A 37 12.43 8.77 -2.22
C HIS A 37 11.43 9.87 -2.56
N GLY A 38 11.05 10.73 -1.59
CA GLY A 38 10.12 11.84 -1.81
C GLY A 38 8.67 11.40 -2.02
N ILE A 39 8.32 10.17 -1.63
CA ILE A 39 6.93 9.70 -1.67
C ILE A 39 6.25 10.13 -0.37
N ALA A 40 5.19 10.94 -0.50
CA ALA A 40 4.44 11.41 0.64
C ALA A 40 3.62 10.28 1.28
N ILE A 41 3.67 10.21 2.61
CA ILE A 41 2.70 9.45 3.39
C ILE A 41 1.41 10.28 3.47
N GLU A 42 0.35 9.78 2.86
CA GLU A 42 -0.97 10.42 2.82
C GLU A 42 -1.68 10.30 4.16
N ALA A 43 -1.54 9.15 4.83
CA ALA A 43 -2.06 8.93 6.16
C ALA A 43 -1.20 7.95 6.95
N ASP A 44 -1.22 8.13 8.26
CA ASP A 44 -0.48 7.37 9.25
C ASP A 44 -1.39 7.16 10.45
N PHE A 45 -1.84 5.93 10.68
CA PHE A 45 -3.03 5.68 11.47
C PHE A 45 -2.88 4.52 12.44
N ASP A 46 -3.21 4.79 13.71
CA ASP A 46 -3.42 3.77 14.73
C ASP A 46 -4.92 3.50 14.89
N TRP A 47 -5.31 2.26 14.60
CA TRP A 47 -6.68 1.78 14.65
C TRP A 47 -7.13 1.50 16.10
N PRO A 48 -8.45 1.52 16.40
CA PRO A 48 -8.97 1.20 17.74
C PRO A 48 -8.63 -0.21 18.23
N ASN A 49 -8.40 -1.16 17.33
CA ASN A 49 -7.95 -2.52 17.67
C ASN A 49 -6.42 -2.61 17.92
N GLY A 50 -5.72 -1.48 17.89
CA GLY A 50 -4.28 -1.36 18.09
C GLY A 50 -3.44 -1.62 16.85
N ALA A 51 -4.04 -1.87 15.68
CA ALA A 51 -3.32 -2.00 14.41
C ALA A 51 -2.75 -0.67 13.94
N HIS A 52 -1.62 -0.73 13.23
CA HIS A 52 -1.03 0.39 12.51
C HIS A 52 -1.27 0.23 11.02
N SER A 53 -1.47 1.33 10.30
CA SER A 53 -1.22 1.37 8.87
C SER A 53 -0.73 2.73 8.37
N ILE A 54 0.00 2.70 7.26
CA ILE A 54 0.38 3.90 6.50
C ILE A 54 -0.19 3.81 5.08
N TYR A 55 -0.54 4.96 4.51
CA TYR A 55 -1.12 5.12 3.19
C TYR A 55 -0.26 6.02 2.31
N PHE A 56 -0.13 5.69 1.04
CA PHE A 56 0.56 6.51 0.03
C PHE A 56 -0.01 6.25 -1.37
N ARG A 57 0.45 7.02 -2.35
CA ARG A 57 0.00 6.92 -3.75
C ARG A 57 1.08 6.36 -4.65
N ASP A 58 0.67 5.50 -5.57
CA ASP A 58 1.49 5.15 -6.74
C ASP A 58 1.33 6.19 -7.86
N PRO A 59 2.14 6.12 -8.94
CA PRO A 59 2.05 7.07 -10.05
C PRO A 59 0.72 7.08 -10.81
N SER A 60 -0.11 6.04 -10.66
CA SER A 60 -1.45 5.96 -11.27
C SER A 60 -2.55 6.49 -10.33
N GLY A 61 -2.18 6.93 -9.12
CA GLY A 61 -3.08 7.44 -8.10
C GLY A 61 -3.74 6.36 -7.24
N ASN A 62 -3.34 5.09 -7.37
CA ASN A 62 -3.88 4.01 -6.53
C ASN A 62 -3.53 4.26 -5.05
N SER A 63 -4.45 3.86 -4.16
CA SER A 63 -4.23 3.89 -2.72
C SER A 63 -3.47 2.64 -2.31
N LEU A 64 -2.21 2.81 -1.91
CA LEU A 64 -1.40 1.73 -1.37
C LEU A 64 -1.37 1.86 0.15
N GLU A 65 -1.60 0.76 0.84
CA GLU A 65 -1.56 0.66 2.29
C GLU A 65 -0.50 -0.37 2.72
N ILE A 66 0.18 -0.12 3.83
CA ILE A 66 0.96 -1.13 4.55
C ILE A 66 0.44 -1.19 5.97
N ALA A 67 -0.07 -2.34 6.40
CA ALA A 67 -0.79 -2.51 7.66
C ALA A 67 -0.32 -3.73 8.47
N GLU A 68 -0.48 -3.66 9.79
CA GLU A 68 -0.30 -4.83 10.67
C GLU A 68 -1.38 -5.89 10.39
N PRO A 69 -1.05 -7.20 10.29
CA PRO A 69 -2.02 -8.26 10.01
C PRO A 69 -3.23 -8.29 10.96
N LYS A 70 -3.04 -7.83 12.20
CA LYS A 70 -4.10 -7.76 13.22
C LYS A 70 -5.22 -6.76 12.87
N LEU A 71 -5.08 -5.98 11.80
CA LEU A 71 -6.15 -5.17 11.24
C LEU A 71 -7.40 -6.00 10.87
N TRP A 72 -7.21 -7.26 10.45
CA TRP A 72 -8.28 -8.15 9.97
C TRP A 72 -8.65 -9.29 10.92
N ASN A 73 -8.16 -9.25 12.17
CA ASN A 73 -8.46 -10.27 13.18
C ASN A 73 -9.68 -9.91 14.03
#